data_AF-A0A821N8K2-F1
#
_entry.id   AF-A0A821N8K2-F1
#
_cell.length_a   1.000
_cell.length_b   1.000
_cell.length_c   1.000
_cell.angle_alpha   90.00
_cell.angle_beta   90.00
_cell.angle_gamma   90.00
#
_symmetry.space_group_name_H-M   'P 1'
#
loop_
_entity.id
_entity.type
_entity.pdbx_description
1 polymer ?
#
loop_
_entity_poly.entity_id
_entity_poly.type
_entity_poly.pdbx_seq_one_letter_code
_entity_poly.pdbx_strand_id
1 'polypeptide(L)'
;MHQLITIREQQVKIWEQLLMLRMRILDKFLPQHFDDLEHFIAPNIYSPVISNTIAIQFKNKHYKIIQEAKRSWLNITLHAYEIKIQEYDRQYQYELVQLKSRLLNSMTLNGESMFHHLNEYANSRTKKLKADIHHRVSSYRKILLQNRQRS
;
A
#
# COMPACT_ATOMS: atom_id res chain seq x y z
N MET A 1 -7.70 -16.94 -18.87
CA MET A 1 -6.28 -16.96 -18.43
C MET A 1 -5.66 -15.56 -18.42
N HIS A 2 -5.70 -14.80 -19.52
CA HIS A 2 -5.14 -13.44 -19.58
C HIS A 2 -5.69 -12.51 -18.47
N GLN A 3 -7.01 -12.50 -18.24
CA GLN A 3 -7.64 -11.71 -17.17
C GLN A 3 -7.13 -12.05 -15.75
N LEU A 4 -6.92 -13.34 -15.43
CA LEU A 4 -6.36 -13.75 -14.13
C LEU A 4 -4.93 -13.24 -13.93
N ILE A 5 -4.13 -13.22 -15.01
CA ILE A 5 -2.77 -12.68 -14.99
C ILE A 5 -2.82 -11.17 -14.79
N THR A 6 -3.69 -10.45 -15.51
CA THR A 6 -3.87 -9.00 -15.36
C THR A 6 -4.28 -8.61 -13.94
N ILE A 7 -5.24 -9.32 -13.34
CA ILE A 7 -5.67 -9.08 -11.95
C ILE A 7 -4.48 -9.27 -11.00
N ARG A 8 -3.70 -10.34 -11.17
CA ARG A 8 -2.49 -10.56 -10.37
C ARG A 8 -1.48 -9.43 -10.56
N GLU A 9 -1.21 -8.98 -11.76
CA GLU A 9 -0.29 -7.85 -12.00
C GLU A 9 -0.77 -6.55 -11.33
N GLN A 10 -2.08 -6.30 -11.28
CA GLN A 10 -2.65 -5.14 -10.61
C GLN A 10 -2.53 -5.23 -9.08
N GLN A 11 -2.81 -6.40 -8.50
CA GLN A 11 -2.57 -6.64 -7.06
C GLN A 11 -1.14 -6.32 -6.69
N VAL A 12 -0.21 -6.72 -7.54
CA VAL A 12 1.22 -6.60 -7.32
C VAL A 12 1.68 -5.17 -7.28
N LYS A 13 1.21 -4.36 -8.23
CA LYS A 13 1.48 -2.92 -8.25
C LYS A 13 1.00 -2.26 -6.96
N ILE A 14 -0.17 -2.66 -6.46
CA ILE A 14 -0.73 -2.15 -5.20
C ILE A 14 0.08 -2.61 -3.99
N TRP A 15 0.49 -3.86 -3.96
CA TRP A 15 1.38 -4.40 -2.92
C TRP A 15 2.72 -3.66 -2.89
N GLU A 16 3.34 -3.41 -4.05
CA GLU A 16 4.58 -2.62 -4.14
C GLU A 16 4.36 -1.19 -3.61
N GLN A 17 3.26 -0.51 -3.99
CA GLN A 17 2.94 0.83 -3.51
C GLN A 17 2.75 0.87 -1.98
N LEU A 18 1.99 -0.08 -1.42
CA LEU A 18 1.77 -0.19 0.03
C LEU A 18 3.08 -0.44 0.78
N LEU A 19 3.94 -1.32 0.25
CA LEU A 19 5.24 -1.62 0.85
C LEU A 19 6.20 -0.43 0.79
N MET A 20 6.22 0.30 -0.32
CA MET A 20 7.01 1.55 -0.45
C MET A 20 6.54 2.62 0.52
N LEU A 21 5.23 2.78 0.71
CA LEU A 21 4.68 3.69 1.72
C LEU A 21 5.09 3.27 3.13
N ARG A 22 4.99 1.98 3.47
CA ARG A 22 5.43 1.44 4.77
C ARG A 22 6.91 1.68 5.04
N MET A 23 7.78 1.46 4.05
CA MET A 23 9.22 1.74 4.19
C MET A 23 9.48 3.23 4.42
N ARG A 24 8.86 4.10 3.63
CA ARG A 24 8.92 5.55 3.80
C ARG A 24 8.53 5.99 5.21
N ILE A 25 7.46 5.43 5.77
CA ILE A 25 7.04 5.69 7.16
C ILE A 25 8.13 5.24 8.16
N LEU A 26 8.66 4.01 8.00
CA LEU A 26 9.70 3.47 8.89
C LEU A 26 10.98 4.31 8.86
N ASP A 27 11.33 4.83 7.70
CA ASP A 27 12.51 5.68 7.50
C ASP A 27 12.24 7.17 7.82
N LYS A 28 11.09 7.49 8.42
CA LYS A 28 10.64 8.85 8.80
C LYS A 28 10.54 9.82 7.61
N PHE A 29 10.37 9.30 6.41
CA PHE A 29 10.24 10.06 5.18
C PHE A 29 8.80 9.99 4.70
N LEU A 30 7.92 10.83 5.27
CA LEU A 30 6.55 10.90 4.78
C LEU A 30 6.53 11.55 3.38
N PRO A 31 5.67 11.09 2.46
CA PRO A 31 5.47 11.79 1.20
C PRO A 31 5.14 13.27 1.42
N GLN A 32 5.64 14.14 0.54
CA GLN A 32 5.56 15.60 0.68
C GLN A 32 4.12 16.14 0.83
N HIS A 33 3.12 15.45 0.29
CA HIS A 33 1.70 15.82 0.46
C HIS A 33 1.20 15.70 1.91
N PHE A 34 1.91 14.98 2.79
CA PHE A 34 1.62 15.00 4.21
C PHE A 34 2.13 16.28 4.88
N ASP A 35 3.12 16.96 4.30
CA ASP A 35 3.63 18.24 4.82
C ASP A 35 2.74 19.42 4.39
N ASP A 36 1.89 19.23 3.37
CA ASP A 36 0.85 20.19 3.01
C ASP A 36 -0.18 20.39 4.15
N LEU A 37 -0.34 19.42 5.06
CA LEU A 37 -1.17 19.57 6.27
C LEU A 37 -0.67 20.69 7.20
N GLU A 38 0.65 20.92 7.25
CA GLU A 38 1.24 22.00 8.04
C GLU A 38 0.89 23.38 7.48
N HIS A 39 0.63 23.44 6.17
CA HIS A 39 0.22 24.65 5.48
C HIS A 39 -1.30 24.88 5.56
N PHE A 40 -2.08 23.80 5.56
CA PHE A 40 -3.54 23.85 5.62
C PHE A 40 -4.06 24.17 7.03
N ILE A 41 -3.47 23.55 8.05
CA ILE A 41 -3.72 23.89 9.44
C ILE A 41 -2.79 25.05 9.75
N ALA A 42 -3.13 26.27 9.33
CA ALA A 42 -2.34 27.44 9.69
C ALA A 42 -2.56 27.76 11.19
N PRO A 43 -1.50 28.06 11.96
CA PRO A 43 -1.67 28.49 13.34
C PRO A 43 -2.32 29.88 13.34
N ASN A 44 -3.59 29.96 13.76
CA ASN A 44 -4.30 31.23 13.87
C ASN A 44 -3.81 31.98 15.13
N ILE A 45 -2.65 32.61 15.02
CA ILE A 45 -2.05 33.41 16.09
C ILE A 45 -2.37 34.88 15.81
N TYR A 46 -3.62 35.28 16.02
CA TYR A 46 -3.95 36.69 16.20
C TYR A 46 -4.14 36.94 17.69
N SER A 47 -3.06 37.34 18.38
CA SER A 47 -3.22 38.12 19.59
C SER A 47 -1.94 38.94 19.86
N PRO A 48 -2.07 40.27 20.04
CA PRO A 48 -0.93 41.14 20.31
C PRO A 48 -0.40 41.02 21.76
N VAL A 49 -0.99 40.17 22.60
CA VAL A 49 -0.65 40.02 24.03
C VAL A 49 -0.51 38.54 24.39
N ILE A 50 0.46 37.85 23.81
CA ILE A 50 0.78 36.46 24.16
C ILE A 50 2.13 36.45 24.88
N SER A 51 2.14 36.06 26.16
CA SER A 51 3.40 35.79 26.86
C SER A 51 4.15 34.61 26.20
N ASN A 52 5.48 34.59 26.27
CA ASN A 52 6.29 33.53 25.66
C ASN A 52 5.83 32.11 26.04
N THR A 53 5.35 31.92 27.27
CA THR A 53 4.79 30.65 27.76
C THR A 53 3.52 30.23 27.02
N ILE A 54 2.60 31.16 26.78
CA ILE A 54 1.35 30.89 26.04
C ILE A 54 1.67 30.60 24.56
N ALA A 55 2.62 31.33 23.97
CA ALA A 55 3.07 31.08 22.59
C ALA A 55 3.66 29.67 22.42
N ILE A 56 4.49 29.22 23.37
CA ILE A 56 5.07 27.87 23.38
C ILE A 56 3.96 26.81 23.52
N GLN A 57 3.00 27.01 24.42
CA GLN A 57 1.88 26.07 24.58
C GLN A 57 1.03 25.97 23.31
N PHE A 58 0.76 27.08 22.63
CA PHE A 58 0.05 27.09 21.35
C PHE A 58 0.81 26.33 20.26
N LYS A 59 2.12 26.58 20.11
CA LYS A 59 2.96 25.83 19.16
C LYS A 59 2.94 24.33 19.44
N ASN A 60 3.04 23.93 20.71
CA ASN A 60 2.98 22.51 21.10
C ASN A 60 1.62 21.88 20.81
N LYS A 61 0.52 22.58 21.10
CA LYS A 61 -0.84 22.11 20.81
C LYS A 61 -1.06 21.97 19.29
N HIS A 62 -0.60 22.94 18.53
CA HIS A 62 -0.65 22.95 17.09
C HIS A 62 0.11 21.78 16.47
N TYR A 63 1.36 21.56 16.91
CA TYR A 63 2.17 20.43 16.50
C TYR A 63 1.48 19.09 16.81
N LYS A 64 0.87 18.96 18.00
CA LYS A 64 0.11 17.76 18.37
C LYS A 64 -1.06 17.50 17.41
N ILE A 65 -1.83 18.52 17.08
CA ILE A 65 -2.96 18.42 16.14
C ILE A 65 -2.49 17.98 14.75
N ILE A 66 -1.42 18.59 14.23
CA ILE A 66 -0.83 18.20 12.94
C ILE A 66 -0.39 16.73 12.95
N GLN A 67 0.29 16.30 14.01
CA GLN A 67 0.76 14.92 14.12
C GLN A 67 -0.41 13.92 14.20
N GLU A 68 -1.48 14.25 14.91
CA GLU A 68 -2.70 13.44 14.96
C GLU A 68 -3.40 13.38 13.59
N ALA A 69 -3.48 14.50 12.87
CA ALA A 69 -4.02 14.55 11.52
C ALA A 69 -3.18 13.72 10.53
N LYS A 70 -1.84 13.85 10.57
CA LYS A 70 -0.90 13.04 9.77
C LYS A 70 -1.11 11.53 10.04
N ARG A 71 -1.27 11.12 11.31
CA ARG A 71 -1.57 9.72 11.69
C ARG A 71 -2.92 9.24 11.16
N SER A 72 -3.97 10.06 11.30
CA SER A 72 -5.31 9.72 10.82
C SER A 72 -5.32 9.51 9.30
N TRP A 73 -4.72 10.45 8.56
CA TRP A 73 -4.62 10.36 7.10
C TRP A 73 -3.81 9.15 6.64
N LEU A 74 -2.74 8.82 7.37
CA LEU A 74 -1.96 7.62 7.11
C LEU A 74 -2.79 6.35 7.27
N ASN A 75 -3.56 6.25 8.36
CA ASN A 75 -4.44 5.10 8.59
C ASN A 75 -5.49 4.95 7.48
N ILE A 76 -6.14 6.04 7.07
CA ILE A 76 -7.09 6.04 5.96
C ILE A 76 -6.44 5.55 4.67
N THR A 77 -5.23 6.03 4.38
CA THR A 77 -4.47 5.65 3.17
C THR A 77 -4.12 4.17 3.19
N LEU A 78 -3.62 3.65 4.32
CA LEU A 78 -3.31 2.22 4.48
C LEU A 78 -4.57 1.36 4.33
N HIS A 79 -5.68 1.79 4.92
CA HIS A 79 -6.95 1.08 4.82
C HIS A 79 -7.50 1.05 3.39
N ALA A 80 -7.37 2.15 2.63
CA ALA A 80 -7.77 2.20 1.22
C ALA A 80 -6.98 1.20 0.35
N TYR A 81 -5.68 1.01 0.62
CA TYR A 81 -4.88 -0.01 -0.06
C TYR A 81 -5.33 -1.43 0.30
N GLU A 82 -5.66 -1.69 1.56
CA GLU A 82 -6.17 -2.98 2.02
C GLU A 82 -7.49 -3.34 1.32
N ILE A 83 -8.44 -2.40 1.25
CA ILE A 83 -9.70 -2.57 0.52
C ILE A 83 -9.43 -2.92 -0.95
N LYS A 84 -8.50 -2.21 -1.60
CA LYS A 84 -8.17 -2.51 -3.01
C LYS A 84 -7.59 -3.92 -3.18
N ILE A 85 -6.74 -4.37 -2.26
CA ILE A 85 -6.19 -5.74 -2.31
C ILE A 85 -7.31 -6.76 -2.20
N GLN A 86 -8.23 -6.57 -1.24
CA GLN A 86 -9.39 -7.44 -1.04
C GLN A 86 -10.29 -7.48 -2.28
N GLU A 87 -10.53 -6.33 -2.91
CA GLU A 87 -11.33 -6.24 -4.13
C GLU A 87 -10.72 -7.04 -5.28
N TYR A 88 -9.41 -6.90 -5.51
CA TYR A 88 -8.76 -7.72 -6.54
C TYR A 88 -8.71 -9.20 -6.18
N ASP A 89 -8.61 -9.58 -4.90
CA ASP A 89 -8.69 -10.98 -4.50
C ASP A 89 -10.09 -11.54 -4.79
N ARG A 90 -11.14 -10.75 -4.54
CA ARG A 90 -12.52 -11.12 -4.89
C ARG A 90 -12.69 -11.29 -6.40
N GLN A 91 -12.19 -10.36 -7.21
CA GLN A 91 -12.22 -10.45 -8.68
C GLN A 91 -11.46 -11.69 -9.19
N TYR A 92 -10.29 -11.98 -8.61
CA TYR A 92 -9.51 -13.16 -8.95
C TYR A 92 -10.28 -14.47 -8.67
N GLN A 93 -10.89 -14.57 -7.48
CA GLN A 93 -11.68 -15.75 -7.12
C GLN A 93 -12.89 -15.93 -8.02
N TYR A 94 -13.59 -14.84 -8.35
CA TYR A 94 -14.72 -14.86 -9.27
C TYR A 94 -14.32 -15.41 -10.65
N GLU A 95 -13.27 -14.85 -11.25
CA GLU A 95 -12.77 -15.29 -12.56
C GLU A 95 -12.27 -16.73 -12.54
N LEU A 96 -11.69 -17.18 -11.42
CA LEU A 96 -11.22 -18.54 -11.25
C LEU A 96 -12.38 -19.55 -11.18
N VAL A 97 -13.47 -19.21 -10.50
CA VAL A 97 -14.70 -20.01 -10.47
C VAL A 97 -15.34 -20.08 -11.87
N GLN A 98 -15.39 -18.97 -12.60
CA GLN A 98 -15.91 -18.93 -13.98
C GLN A 98 -15.04 -19.75 -14.94
N LEU A 99 -13.72 -19.72 -14.79
CA LEU A 99 -12.82 -20.53 -15.59
C LEU A 99 -13.02 -22.03 -15.28
N LYS A 100 -13.17 -22.38 -14.00
CA LYS A 100 -13.44 -23.76 -13.57
C LYS A 100 -14.76 -24.28 -14.15
N SER A 101 -15.83 -23.50 -14.06
CA SER A 101 -17.14 -23.90 -14.59
C SER A 101 -17.10 -24.13 -16.10
N ARG A 102 -16.43 -23.25 -16.85
CA ARG A 102 -16.25 -23.40 -18.31
C ARG A 102 -15.46 -24.65 -18.69
N LEU A 103 -14.38 -24.95 -17.96
CA LEU A 103 -13.53 -26.13 -18.21
C LEU A 103 -14.21 -27.45 -17.83
N LEU A 104 -15.02 -27.47 -16.76
CA LEU A 104 -15.76 -28.66 -16.36
C LEU A 104 -16.98 -28.93 -17.25
N ASN A 105 -17.63 -27.87 -17.76
CA ASN A 105 -18.76 -28.00 -18.68
C ASN A 105 -18.34 -28.44 -20.09
N SER A 106 -17.08 -28.21 -20.49
CA SER A 106 -16.53 -28.82 -21.71
C SER A 106 -16.15 -30.28 -21.43
N MET A 107 -17.10 -31.21 -21.59
CA MET A 107 -17.02 -32.66 -21.31
C MET A 107 -15.74 -33.35 -21.81
N THR A 108 -14.62 -33.19 -21.11
CA THR A 108 -13.39 -33.92 -21.36
C THR A 108 -12.78 -34.32 -20.03
N LEU A 109 -12.39 -35.60 -19.90
CA LEU A 109 -11.64 -36.16 -18.76
C LEU A 109 -10.36 -35.34 -18.42
N ASN A 110 -9.90 -34.51 -19.36
CA ASN A 110 -8.73 -33.65 -19.22
C ASN A 110 -9.00 -32.26 -18.60
N GLY A 111 -10.26 -31.85 -18.43
CA GLY A 111 -10.60 -30.51 -17.92
C GLY A 111 -10.14 -30.29 -16.47
N GLU A 112 -10.23 -31.32 -15.63
CA GLU A 112 -9.83 -31.26 -14.23
C GLU A 112 -8.30 -31.24 -14.06
N SER A 113 -7.60 -32.09 -14.81
CA SER A 113 -6.12 -32.10 -14.87
C SER A 113 -5.57 -30.77 -15.41
N MET A 114 -6.17 -30.24 -16.48
CA MET A 114 -5.79 -28.95 -17.05
C MET A 114 -6.06 -27.80 -16.06
N PHE A 115 -7.19 -27.80 -15.36
CA PHE A 115 -7.46 -26.83 -14.31
C PHE A 115 -6.45 -26.91 -13.15
N HIS A 116 -6.05 -28.13 -12.76
CA HIS A 116 -5.04 -28.35 -11.73
C HIS A 116 -3.71 -27.70 -12.13
N HIS A 117 -3.19 -27.99 -13.32
CA HIS A 117 -1.96 -27.39 -13.83
C HIS A 117 -2.04 -25.86 -13.96
N LEU A 118 -3.20 -25.33 -14.36
CA LEU A 118 -3.42 -23.88 -14.42
C LEU A 118 -3.35 -23.23 -13.03
N ASN A 119 -3.93 -23.88 -12.04
CA ASN A 119 -3.90 -23.40 -10.66
C ASN A 119 -2.49 -23.48 -10.08
N GLU A 120 -1.76 -24.57 -10.33
CA GLU A 120 -0.34 -24.71 -9.94
C GLU A 120 0.53 -23.62 -10.58
N TYR A 121 0.37 -23.38 -11.88
CA TYR A 121 1.10 -22.31 -12.58
C TYR A 121 0.80 -20.94 -11.97
N ALA A 122 -0.48 -20.62 -11.73
CA ALA A 122 -0.88 -19.35 -11.12
C ALA A 122 -0.32 -19.18 -9.70
N ASN A 123 -0.32 -20.25 -8.90
CA ASN A 123 0.25 -20.26 -7.55
C ASN A 123 1.77 -20.08 -7.58
N SER A 124 2.46 -20.82 -8.44
CA SER A 124 3.92 -20.70 -8.64
C SER A 124 4.31 -19.29 -9.06
N ARG A 125 3.59 -18.73 -10.05
CA ARG A 125 3.81 -17.35 -10.53
C ARG A 125 3.59 -16.33 -9.41
N THR A 126 2.53 -16.50 -8.60
CA THR A 126 2.25 -15.63 -7.45
C THR A 126 3.36 -15.71 -6.40
N LYS A 127 3.85 -16.91 -6.08
CA LYS A 127 4.97 -17.10 -5.14
C LYS A 127 6.24 -16.40 -5.63
N LYS A 128 6.63 -16.65 -6.88
CA LYS A 128 7.82 -16.03 -7.49
C LYS A 128 7.73 -14.51 -7.40
N LEU A 129 6.57 -13.98 -7.75
CA LEU A 129 6.38 -12.56 -7.80
C LEU A 129 6.37 -11.92 -6.39
N LYS A 130 5.81 -12.59 -5.36
CA LYS A 130 5.93 -12.14 -3.97
C LYS A 130 7.39 -12.07 -3.52
N ALA A 131 8.21 -13.03 -3.95
CA ALA A 131 9.65 -13.04 -3.66
C ALA A 131 10.37 -11.87 -4.35
N ASP A 132 10.05 -11.59 -5.62
CA ASP A 132 10.61 -10.45 -6.36
C ASP A 132 10.29 -9.11 -5.67
N ILE A 133 9.06 -8.95 -5.19
CA ILE A 133 8.65 -7.77 -4.41
C ILE A 133 9.52 -7.65 -3.14
N HIS A 134 9.66 -8.72 -2.35
CA HIS A 134 10.47 -8.70 -1.12
C HIS A 134 11.92 -8.33 -1.41
N HIS A 135 12.49 -8.83 -2.51
CA HIS A 135 13.86 -8.53 -2.92
C HIS A 135 14.04 -7.05 -3.31
N ARG A 136 13.12 -6.50 -4.12
CA ARG A 136 13.11 -5.08 -4.50
C ARG A 136 12.98 -4.18 -3.28
N VAL A 137 12.07 -4.52 -2.38
CA VAL A 137 11.84 -3.82 -1.10
C VAL A 137 13.11 -3.76 -0.26
N SER A 138 13.80 -4.90 -0.09
CA SER A 138 15.08 -4.95 0.63
C SER A 138 16.13 -4.02 0.00
N SER A 139 16.17 -3.96 -1.33
CA SER A 139 17.11 -3.10 -2.07
C SER A 139 16.78 -1.61 -1.88
N TYR A 140 15.50 -1.22 -1.97
CA TYR A 140 15.07 0.15 -1.69
C TYR A 140 15.38 0.58 -0.26
N ARG A 141 15.15 -0.29 0.73
CA ARG A 141 15.49 -0.03 2.13
C ARG A 141 16.98 0.28 2.32
N LYS A 142 17.86 -0.47 1.65
CA LYS A 142 19.32 -0.21 1.70
C LYS A 142 19.66 1.18 1.15
N ILE A 143 19.06 1.57 0.02
CA ILE A 143 19.28 2.89 -0.60
C ILE A 143 18.81 4.02 0.32
N LEU A 144 17.61 3.90 0.91
CA LEU A 144 17.07 4.90 1.83
C LEU A 144 17.95 5.07 3.07
N LEU A 145 18.42 3.96 3.68
CA LEU A 145 19.33 4.01 4.82
C LEU A 145 20.68 4.67 4.47
N GLN A 146 21.24 4.38 3.29
CA GLN A 146 22.49 5.00 2.83
C GLN A 146 22.34 6.51 2.62
N ASN A 147 21.24 6.96 2.03
CA ASN A 147 20.97 8.38 1.83
C ASN A 147 20.81 9.12 3.17
N ARG A 148 20.22 8.48 4.18
CA ARG A 148 20.09 9.03 5.53
C ARG A 148 21.44 9.18 6.26
N GLN A 149 22.41 8.32 6.00
CA GLN A 149 23.74 8.43 6.59
C GLN A 149 24.58 9.56 5.96
N ARG A 150 24.15 10.09 4.80
CA ARG A 150 24.85 11.13 4.04
C ARG A 150 24.22 12.53 4.18
N SER A 151 23.06 12.64 4.82
CA SER A 151 22.34 13.89 5.12
C SER A 151 22.53 14.29 6.57
#